data_AF-A0A258NQT6-F1
#
_entry.id   AF-A0A258NQT6-F1
#
_cell.length_a   1.000
_cell.length_b   1.000
_cell.length_c   1.000
_cell.angle_alpha   90.00
_cell.angle_beta   90.00
_cell.angle_gamma   90.00
#
_symmetry.space_group_name_H-M   'P 1'
#
loop_
_entity.id
_entity.type
_entity.pdbx_description
1 polymer ?
#
loop_
_entity_poly.entity_id
_entity_poly.type
_entity_poly.pdbx_seq_one_letter_code
_entity_poly.pdbx_strand_id
1 'polypeptide(L)'
;MSKLARDHRNSDVIKIQIARKELNLPDDEYRAILVAQGGVDSSKNLTHEGRQRVLTYLQKQGWKPKASTKPKRPSRPTPKADALPLVKRIRAQLISLDRLPDTYADGIAKQMFGDEAPQFFEWCPIRDLERISQALTYQQKRTGAATK
;
A
#
# COMPACT_ATOMS: atom_id res chain seq x y z
N MET A 1 -15.63 -2.88 -21.92
CA MET A 1 -14.62 -1.80 -21.99
C MET A 1 -13.81 -1.81 -20.70
N SER A 2 -12.49 -1.71 -20.83
CA SER A 2 -11.49 -2.30 -19.92
C SER A 2 -11.55 -1.85 -18.45
N LYS A 3 -11.54 -2.86 -17.58
CA LYS A 3 -10.87 -2.93 -16.26
C LYS A 3 -9.85 -1.80 -16.10
N LEU A 4 -10.25 -0.68 -15.48
CA LEU A 4 -9.33 0.42 -15.18
C LEU A 4 -8.11 -0.19 -14.48
N ALA A 5 -6.94 -0.02 -15.10
CA ALA A 5 -5.67 -0.14 -14.40
C ALA A 5 -5.83 0.58 -13.07
N ARG A 6 -5.46 -0.09 -11.95
CA ARG A 6 -5.59 0.47 -10.58
C ARG A 6 -5.31 1.96 -10.63
N ASP A 7 -6.31 2.80 -10.40
CA ASP A 7 -6.11 4.24 -10.48
C ASP A 7 -5.13 4.63 -9.36
N HIS A 8 -3.88 4.86 -9.74
CA HIS A 8 -2.80 5.18 -8.82
C HIS A 8 -2.80 6.67 -8.44
N ARG A 9 -3.99 7.30 -8.40
CA ARG A 9 -4.19 8.73 -8.11
C ARG A 9 -3.28 9.26 -7.01
N ASN A 10 -3.26 8.63 -5.84
CA ASN A 10 -2.45 9.11 -4.72
C ASN A 10 -0.95 9.05 -5.04
N SER A 11 -0.48 7.96 -5.64
CA SER A 11 0.91 7.82 -6.08
C SER A 11 1.27 8.89 -7.11
N ASP A 12 0.39 9.16 -8.07
CA ASP A 12 0.68 10.10 -9.15
C ASP A 12 0.66 11.55 -8.68
N VAL A 13 -0.27 11.92 -7.79
CA VAL A 13 -0.27 13.22 -7.13
C VAL A 13 1.00 13.41 -6.31
N ILE A 14 1.44 12.39 -5.57
CA ILE A 14 2.71 12.43 -4.82
C ILE A 14 3.89 12.65 -5.77
N LYS A 15 3.95 11.93 -6.90
CA LYS A 15 5.00 12.11 -7.91
C LYS A 15 5.02 13.52 -8.48
N ILE A 16 3.86 14.09 -8.82
CA ILE A 16 3.75 15.47 -9.30
C ILE A 16 4.31 16.45 -8.26
N GLN A 17 4.02 16.25 -6.97
CA GLN A 17 4.54 17.09 -5.90
C GLN A 17 6.05 16.91 -5.69
N ILE A 18 6.59 15.69 -5.84
CA ILE A 18 8.03 15.44 -5.83
C ILE A 18 8.70 16.14 -7.00
N ALA A 19 8.16 15.98 -8.21
CA ALA A 19 8.68 16.60 -9.42
C ALA A 19 8.70 18.14 -9.32
N ARG A 20 7.64 18.74 -8.78
CA ARG A 20 7.60 20.17 -8.47
C ARG A 20 8.78 20.60 -7.60
N LYS A 21 9.06 19.86 -6.51
CA LYS A 21 10.16 20.15 -5.59
C LYS A 21 11.53 19.94 -6.25
N GLU A 22 11.71 18.85 -6.99
CA GLU A 22 13.00 18.52 -7.61
C GLU A 22 13.35 19.43 -8.79
N LEU A 23 12.36 19.94 -9.52
CA LEU A 23 12.54 20.93 -10.57
C LEU A 23 12.56 22.38 -10.05
N ASN A 24 12.37 22.58 -8.74
CA ASN A 24 12.29 23.90 -8.10
C ASN A 24 11.25 24.84 -8.76
N LEU A 25 10.09 24.31 -9.12
CA LEU A 25 9.05 25.08 -9.79
C LEU A 25 8.34 26.03 -8.79
N PRO A 26 8.30 27.35 -9.05
CA PRO A 26 7.51 28.28 -8.26
C PRO A 26 6.01 27.97 -8.41
N ASP A 27 5.20 28.43 -7.45
CA ASP A 27 3.78 28.05 -7.39
C ASP A 27 3.00 28.50 -8.65
N ASP A 28 3.32 29.66 -9.19
CA ASP A 28 2.67 30.22 -10.38
C ASP A 28 2.98 29.39 -11.64
N GLU A 29 4.25 29.05 -11.86
CA GLU A 29 4.68 28.20 -12.99
C GLU A 29 4.08 26.80 -12.86
N TYR A 30 4.06 26.25 -11.64
CA TYR A 30 3.43 24.97 -11.35
C TYR A 30 1.93 24.97 -11.69
N ARG A 31 1.19 26.00 -11.28
CA ARG A 31 -0.24 26.14 -11.60
C ARG A 31 -0.45 26.31 -13.12
N ALA A 32 0.39 27.08 -13.80
CA ALA A 32 0.34 27.23 -15.25
C ALA A 32 0.52 25.88 -15.97
N ILE A 33 1.44 25.04 -15.51
CA ILE A 33 1.64 23.68 -16.05
C ILE A 33 0.40 22.81 -15.81
N LEU A 34 -0.20 22.86 -14.62
CA LEU A 34 -1.41 22.09 -14.31
C LEU A 34 -2.59 22.50 -15.20
N VAL A 35 -2.78 23.80 -15.43
CA VAL A 35 -3.85 24.32 -16.31
C VAL A 35 -3.56 23.92 -17.76
N ALA A 36 -2.34 24.12 -18.25
CA ALA A 36 -1.98 23.84 -19.64
C ALA A 36 -2.07 22.35 -19.99
N GLN A 37 -1.60 21.46 -19.10
CA GLN A 37 -1.54 20.02 -19.37
C GLN A 37 -2.76 19.25 -18.85
N GLY A 38 -3.37 19.72 -17.77
CA GLY A 38 -4.42 19.02 -17.04
C GLY A 38 -5.76 19.77 -16.99
N GLY A 39 -5.83 21.02 -17.45
CA GLY A 39 -7.06 21.82 -17.49
C GLY A 39 -7.57 22.30 -16.13
N VAL A 40 -6.79 22.12 -15.06
CA VAL A 40 -7.18 22.47 -13.68
C VAL A 40 -6.02 23.16 -12.97
N ASP A 41 -6.32 23.96 -11.95
CA ASP A 41 -5.36 24.70 -11.14
C ASP A 41 -4.75 23.88 -9.99
N SER A 42 -5.31 22.70 -9.70
CA SER A 42 -4.96 21.89 -8.54
C SER A 42 -4.70 20.44 -8.93
N SER A 43 -3.57 19.88 -8.47
CA SER A 43 -3.24 18.48 -8.68
C SER A 43 -4.26 17.52 -8.07
N LYS A 44 -5.03 17.98 -7.08
CA LYS A 44 -6.12 17.19 -6.48
C LYS A 44 -7.28 16.99 -7.45
N ASN A 45 -7.50 17.92 -8.39
CA ASN A 45 -8.65 17.91 -9.30
C ASN A 45 -8.32 17.24 -10.65
N LEU A 46 -7.08 16.78 -10.86
CA LEU A 46 -6.69 16.13 -12.10
C LEU A 46 -7.43 14.80 -12.30
N THR A 47 -7.87 14.55 -13.53
CA THR A 47 -8.30 13.22 -14.00
C THR A 47 -7.09 12.30 -14.18
N HIS A 48 -7.31 10.99 -14.37
CA HIS A 48 -6.23 10.04 -14.67
C HIS A 48 -5.39 10.49 -15.87
N GLU A 49 -6.04 10.86 -16.98
CA GLU A 49 -5.37 11.35 -18.19
C GLU A 49 -4.63 12.67 -17.94
N GLY A 50 -5.22 13.59 -17.16
CA GLY A 50 -4.57 14.84 -16.77
C GLY A 50 -3.29 14.59 -15.96
N ARG A 51 -3.32 13.67 -14.99
CA ARG A 51 -2.13 13.29 -14.20
C ARG A 51 -1.03 12.73 -15.11
N GLN A 52 -1.38 11.88 -16.06
CA GLN A 52 -0.39 11.28 -16.97
C GLN A 52 0.23 12.32 -17.91
N ARG A 53 -0.57 13.26 -18.44
CA ARG A 53 -0.07 14.38 -19.26
C ARG A 53 0.90 15.26 -18.48
N VAL A 54 0.53 15.66 -17.26
CA VAL A 54 1.39 16.45 -16.37
C VAL A 54 2.70 15.72 -16.08
N LEU A 55 2.64 14.44 -15.67
CA LEU A 55 3.85 13.65 -15.40
C LEU A 55 4.75 13.51 -16.62
N THR A 56 4.17 13.33 -17.81
CA THR A 56 4.93 13.25 -19.07
C THR A 56 5.60 14.58 -19.39
N TYR A 57 4.91 15.70 -19.19
CA TYR A 57 5.48 17.03 -19.37
C TYR A 57 6.63 17.29 -18.39
N LEU A 58 6.45 16.99 -17.10
CA LEU A 58 7.50 17.15 -16.10
C LEU A 58 8.74 16.30 -16.42
N GLN A 59 8.55 15.10 -16.98
CA GLN A 59 9.67 14.29 -17.46
C GLN A 59 10.42 14.95 -18.64
N LYS A 60 9.69 15.57 -19.57
CA LYS A 60 10.30 16.35 -20.66
C LYS A 60 11.07 17.58 -20.15
N GLN A 61 10.63 18.18 -19.05
CA GLN A 61 11.34 19.26 -18.35
C GLN A 61 12.57 18.77 -17.56
N GLY A 62 12.91 17.48 -17.63
CA GLY A 62 14.11 16.93 -17.02
C GLY A 62 13.88 16.21 -15.69
N TRP A 63 12.64 16.10 -15.22
CA TRP A 63 12.36 15.29 -14.03
C TRP A 63 12.53 13.80 -14.33
N LYS A 64 13.31 13.10 -13.51
CA LYS A 64 13.51 11.66 -13.63
C LYS A 64 12.91 10.97 -12.39
N PRO A 65 11.85 10.16 -12.54
CA PRO A 65 11.27 9.44 -11.42
C PRO A 65 12.33 8.56 -10.76
N LYS A 66 12.67 8.84 -9.50
CA LYS A 66 13.55 7.96 -8.74
C LYS A 66 12.82 6.66 -8.43
N ALA A 67 13.48 5.54 -8.71
CA ALA A 67 13.04 4.26 -8.19
C ALA A 67 13.02 4.33 -6.65
N SER A 68 12.04 3.66 -6.03
CA SER A 68 12.00 3.57 -4.58
C SER A 68 13.30 2.94 -4.08
N THR A 69 14.07 3.69 -3.30
CA THR A 69 15.28 3.19 -2.60
C THR A 69 14.94 2.33 -1.39
N LYS A 70 13.66 2.21 -1.04
CA LYS A 70 13.25 1.33 0.06
C LYS A 70 13.61 -0.10 -0.32
N PRO A 71 14.33 -0.85 0.55
CA PRO A 71 14.65 -2.23 0.30
C PRO A 71 13.35 -2.99 0.02
N LYS A 72 13.34 -3.76 -1.07
CA LYS A 72 12.22 -4.65 -1.38
C LYS A 72 12.08 -5.60 -0.19
N ARG A 73 10.88 -5.68 0.39
CA ARG A 73 10.64 -6.60 1.51
C ARG A 73 11.05 -8.02 1.07
N PRO A 74 11.76 -8.79 1.89
CA PRO A 74 12.12 -10.15 1.55
C PRO A 74 10.88 -10.98 1.19
N SER A 75 11.07 -12.01 0.37
CA SER A 75 9.98 -12.94 0.06
C SER A 75 9.43 -13.53 1.35
N ARG A 76 8.10 -13.67 1.41
CA ARG A 76 7.46 -14.35 2.54
C ARG A 76 7.92 -15.82 2.56
N PRO A 77 8.17 -16.37 3.75
CA PRO A 77 8.61 -17.75 3.87
C PRO A 77 7.46 -18.73 3.63
N THR A 78 7.82 -19.97 3.28
CA THR A 78 6.89 -21.09 3.35
C THR A 78 6.69 -21.48 4.82
N PRO A 79 5.45 -21.47 5.34
CA PRO A 79 5.19 -21.88 6.72
C PRO A 79 5.49 -23.38 6.90
N LYS A 80 5.79 -23.78 8.14
CA LYS A 80 5.94 -25.19 8.51
C LYS A 80 4.61 -25.95 8.27
N ALA A 81 4.69 -27.25 8.01
CA ALA A 81 3.53 -28.07 7.64
C ALA A 81 2.43 -28.10 8.72
N ASP A 82 2.85 -28.13 9.99
CA ASP A 82 2.01 -28.07 11.18
C ASP A 82 1.36 -26.69 11.40
N ALA A 83 2.07 -25.60 11.08
CA ALA A 83 1.58 -24.23 11.14
C ALA A 83 0.66 -23.84 9.95
N LEU A 84 0.75 -24.55 8.83
CA LEU A 84 0.06 -24.21 7.58
C LEU A 84 -1.46 -24.05 7.73
N PRO A 85 -2.20 -24.90 8.48
CA PRO A 85 -3.64 -24.72 8.67
C PRO A 85 -3.99 -23.39 9.35
N LEU A 86 -3.24 -22.99 10.39
CA LEU A 86 -3.45 -21.72 11.10
C LEU A 86 -3.08 -20.53 10.23
N VAL A 87 -1.98 -20.61 9.47
CA VAL A 87 -1.61 -19.55 8.53
C VAL A 87 -2.68 -19.36 7.46
N LYS A 88 -3.25 -20.44 6.91
CA LYS A 88 -4.37 -20.36 5.97
C LYS A 88 -5.60 -19.71 6.61
N ARG A 89 -5.94 -20.08 7.85
CA ARG A 89 -7.04 -19.47 8.60
C ARG A 89 -6.84 -17.97 8.79
N ILE A 90 -5.65 -17.56 9.25
CA ILE A 90 -5.31 -16.15 9.42
C ILE A 90 -5.48 -15.38 8.10
N ARG A 91 -4.95 -15.90 7.00
CA ARG A 91 -5.13 -15.27 5.67
C ARG A 91 -6.60 -15.16 5.27
N ALA A 92 -7.43 -16.16 5.54
CA ALA A 92 -8.87 -16.09 5.30
C ALA A 92 -9.56 -15.01 6.15
N GLN A 93 -9.16 -14.86 7.42
CA GLN A 93 -9.66 -13.79 8.29
C GLN A 93 -9.27 -12.41 7.76
N LEU A 94 -8.02 -12.22 7.34
CA LEU A 94 -7.57 -10.98 6.72
C LEU A 94 -8.37 -10.66 5.45
N ILE A 95 -8.67 -11.67 4.62
CA ILE A 95 -9.51 -11.50 3.43
C ILE A 95 -10.92 -11.02 3.79
N SER A 96 -11.53 -11.59 4.83
CA SER A 96 -12.87 -11.18 5.29
C SER A 96 -12.90 -9.78 5.91
N LEU A 97 -11.79 -9.33 6.48
CA LEU A 97 -11.60 -7.99 7.04
C LEU A 97 -11.21 -7.01 5.93
N ASP A 98 -12.02 -6.90 4.88
CA ASP A 98 -11.76 -5.98 3.75
C ASP A 98 -10.41 -6.21 3.05
N ARG A 99 -10.05 -7.48 2.84
CA ARG A 99 -8.85 -7.88 2.07
C ARG A 99 -7.56 -7.27 2.62
N LEU A 100 -7.45 -7.21 3.96
CA LEU A 100 -6.23 -6.76 4.61
C LEU A 100 -5.03 -7.58 4.14
N PRO A 101 -3.87 -6.93 3.95
CA PRO A 101 -2.65 -7.63 3.57
C PRO A 101 -2.10 -8.45 4.74
N ASP A 102 -1.34 -9.50 4.43
CA ASP A 102 -0.58 -10.27 5.43
C ASP A 102 0.34 -9.39 6.31
N THR A 103 0.71 -8.18 5.84
CA THR A 103 1.48 -7.21 6.63
C THR A 103 0.73 -6.72 7.87
N TYR A 104 -0.60 -6.80 7.86
CA TYR A 104 -1.42 -6.49 9.02
C TYR A 104 -1.24 -7.54 10.12
N ALA A 105 -1.18 -8.83 9.77
CA ALA A 105 -0.89 -9.90 10.73
C ALA A 105 0.54 -9.82 11.28
N ASP A 106 1.52 -9.41 10.47
CA ASP A 106 2.88 -9.13 10.98
C ASP A 106 2.86 -8.01 12.03
N GLY A 107 2.02 -6.98 11.81
CA GLY A 107 1.81 -5.89 12.78
C GLY A 107 1.18 -6.38 14.08
N ILE A 108 0.20 -7.28 14.00
CA ILE A 108 -0.40 -7.92 15.18
C ILE A 108 0.66 -8.74 15.92
N ALA A 109 1.43 -9.56 15.22
CA ALA A 109 2.51 -10.36 15.82
C ALA A 109 3.51 -9.46 16.56
N LYS A 110 3.94 -8.36 15.93
CA LYS A 110 4.83 -7.38 16.54
C LYS A 110 4.21 -6.71 17.78
N GLN A 111 2.93 -6.36 17.73
CA GLN A 111 2.24 -5.75 18.87
C GLN A 111 2.07 -6.73 20.04
N MET A 112 1.85 -8.02 19.75
CA MET A 112 1.62 -9.05 20.77
C MET A 112 2.91 -9.56 21.41
N PHE A 113 3.99 -9.71 20.63
CA PHE A 113 5.21 -10.41 21.06
C PHE A 113 6.45 -9.51 21.09
N GLY A 114 6.32 -8.23 20.72
CA GLY A 114 7.41 -7.26 20.81
C GLY A 114 8.65 -7.69 20.04
N ASP A 115 9.80 -7.67 20.71
CA ASP A 115 11.11 -8.02 20.13
C ASP A 115 11.25 -9.53 19.84
N GLU A 116 10.44 -10.38 20.46
CA GLU A 116 10.40 -11.82 20.17
C GLU A 116 9.62 -12.14 18.89
N ALA A 117 8.85 -11.17 18.36
CA ALA A 117 8.06 -11.38 17.16
C ALA A 117 8.97 -11.60 15.94
N PRO A 118 8.80 -12.71 15.20
CA PRO A 118 9.49 -12.86 13.93
C PRO A 118 9.02 -11.78 12.94
N GLN A 119 9.87 -11.48 11.96
CA GLN A 119 9.55 -10.51 10.90
C GLN A 119 8.27 -10.86 10.12
N PHE A 120 7.95 -12.15 10.03
CA PHE A 120 6.81 -12.71 9.31
C PHE A 120 6.01 -13.58 10.27
N PHE A 121 4.70 -13.33 10.36
CA PHE A 121 3.84 -14.13 11.24
C PHE A 121 3.87 -15.62 10.89
N GLU A 122 4.17 -15.98 9.63
CA GLU A 122 4.31 -17.36 9.17
C GLU A 122 5.44 -18.14 9.86
N TRP A 123 6.38 -17.46 10.51
CA TRP A 123 7.43 -18.08 11.33
C TRP A 123 7.07 -18.21 12.81
N CYS A 124 5.94 -17.64 13.24
CA CYS A 124 5.49 -17.77 14.62
C CYS A 124 5.28 -19.25 14.98
N PRO A 125 5.59 -19.66 16.22
CA PRO A 125 5.20 -20.97 16.71
C PRO A 125 3.67 -21.09 16.76
N ILE A 126 3.16 -22.32 16.74
CA ILE A 126 1.72 -22.62 16.67
C ILE A 126 0.92 -21.86 17.72
N ARG A 127 1.39 -21.85 18.98
CA ARG A 127 0.78 -21.11 20.09
C ARG A 127 0.55 -19.63 19.76
N ASP A 128 1.51 -19.01 19.10
CA ASP A 128 1.48 -17.58 18.80
C ASP A 128 0.59 -17.30 17.57
N LEU A 129 0.56 -18.20 16.60
CA LEU A 129 -0.41 -18.18 15.50
C LEU A 129 -1.86 -18.29 15.99
N GLU A 130 -2.13 -19.11 17.00
CA GLU A 130 -3.45 -19.21 17.61
C GLU A 130 -3.88 -17.88 18.24
N ARG A 131 -2.97 -17.21 18.97
CA ARG A 131 -3.21 -15.88 19.55
C ARG A 131 -3.48 -14.82 18.50
N ILE A 132 -2.70 -14.77 17.42
CA ILE A 132 -2.93 -13.86 16.29
C ILE A 132 -4.32 -14.11 15.69
N SER A 133 -4.67 -15.38 15.48
CA SER A 133 -5.96 -15.72 14.90
C SER A 133 -7.14 -15.38 15.81
N GLN A 134 -7.02 -15.55 17.13
CA GLN A 134 -8.02 -15.10 18.10
C GLN A 134 -8.20 -13.58 18.08
N ALA A 135 -7.11 -12.82 17.96
CA ALA A 135 -7.16 -11.36 17.81
C ALA A 135 -7.95 -10.94 16.57
N LEU A 136 -7.71 -11.61 15.44
CA LEU A 136 -8.44 -11.37 14.21
C LEU A 136 -9.92 -11.77 14.34
N THR A 137 -10.25 -12.82 15.07
CA THR A 137 -11.65 -13.16 15.38
C THR A 137 -12.34 -12.05 16.17
N TYR A 138 -11.66 -11.45 17.14
CA TYR A 138 -12.20 -10.31 17.88
C TYR A 138 -12.41 -9.10 16.97
N GLN A 139 -11.43 -8.80 16.11
CA GLN A 139 -11.54 -7.72 15.13
C GLN A 139 -12.67 -7.94 14.12
N GLN A 140 -12.89 -9.18 13.67
CA GLN A 140 -14.02 -9.58 12.82
C GLN A 140 -15.35 -9.29 13.51
N LYS A 141 -15.51 -9.71 14.77
CA LYS A 141 -16.70 -9.40 15.56
C LYS A 141 -16.94 -7.90 15.71
N ARG A 142 -15.88 -7.13 16.00
CA ARG A 142 -15.95 -5.67 16.12
C ARG A 142 -16.38 -4.97 14.83
N THR A 143 -16.01 -5.53 13.68
CA THR A 143 -16.27 -4.95 12.35
C THR A 143 -17.53 -5.54 11.69
N GLY A 144 -18.18 -6.54 12.31
CA GLY A 144 -19.32 -7.25 11.71
C GLY A 144 -18.94 -8.15 10.51
N ALA A 145 -17.64 -8.45 10.33
CA ALA A 145 -17.17 -9.28 9.24
C ALA A 145 -17.32 -10.77 9.62
N ALA A 146 -18.32 -11.46 9.06
CA ALA A 146 -18.48 -12.88 9.27
C ALA A 146 -17.37 -13.67 8.53
N THR A 147 -16.83 -14.71 9.18
CA THR A 147 -15.99 -15.72 8.52
C THR A 147 -16.82 -16.42 7.44
N LYS A 148 -16.42 -16.30 6.17
CA LYS A 148 -16.92 -17.15 5.09
C LYS A 148 -16.11 -18.43 4.99
#